data_AF-A0A8T4SDC8-F1
#
_entry.id   AF-A0A8T4SDC8-F1
#
_cell.length_a   1.000
_cell.length_b   1.000
_cell.length_c   1.000
_cell.angle_alpha   90.00
_cell.angle_beta   90.00
_cell.angle_gamma   90.00
#
_symmetry.space_group_name_H-M   'P 1'
#
loop_
_entity.id
_entity.type
_entity.pdbx_description
1 polymer ?
#
loop_
_entity_poly.entity_id
_entity_poly.type
_entity_poly.pdbx_seq_one_letter_code
_entity_poly.pdbx_strand_id
1 'polypeptide(L)'
;MADLILFGSGLKGKVKPGDIDLIALFRDHNAERIEEIVYKIRKEGEDLALDLHVEPIVVDQMFDQKVYPLLLHEGFSIRCSEFIHKKLNFQPLVLVTYLLAGKSLSDKVRFSYALYGRVRGGGLLGKIHGERVGKGSILIPIAQQETIRFFFKQWGINHKEQRLFLFR
;
A
#
# COMPACT_ATOMS: atom_id res chain seq x y z
N MET A 1 2.38 -18.00 -18.15
CA MET A 1 2.19 -17.02 -17.07
C MET A 1 1.89 -17.76 -15.77
N ALA A 2 2.43 -17.28 -14.65
CA ALA A 2 2.26 -17.85 -13.33
C ALA A 2 1.15 -17.16 -12.55
N ASP A 3 1.10 -15.83 -12.59
CA ASP A 3 0.10 -15.00 -11.92
C ASP A 3 0.04 -13.61 -12.56
N LEU A 4 -1.02 -12.87 -12.26
CA LEU A 4 -1.15 -11.45 -12.57
C LEU A 4 -1.48 -10.75 -11.24
N ILE A 5 -0.59 -9.85 -10.82
CA ILE A 5 -0.66 -9.20 -9.51
C ILE A 5 -1.02 -7.73 -9.71
N LEU A 6 -2.15 -7.33 -9.12
CA LEU A 6 -2.51 -5.93 -8.96
C LEU A 6 -1.72 -5.34 -7.80
N PHE A 7 -1.15 -4.16 -7.97
CA PHE A 7 -0.46 -3.44 -6.91
C PHE A 7 -0.61 -1.93 -7.09
N GLY A 8 0.05 -1.13 -6.25
CA GLY A 8 0.10 0.30 -6.44
C GLY A 8 -1.12 1.05 -5.92
N SER A 9 -1.28 2.28 -6.40
CA SER A 9 -2.14 3.27 -5.76
C SER A 9 -3.65 3.02 -5.97
N GLY A 10 -4.02 2.17 -6.93
CA GLY A 10 -5.39 1.73 -7.15
C GLY A 10 -5.96 0.90 -6.01
N LEU A 11 -5.13 0.14 -5.28
CA LEU A 11 -5.55 -0.68 -4.13
C LEU A 11 -5.67 0.11 -2.82
N LYS A 12 -5.22 1.37 -2.79
CA LYS A 12 -5.18 2.21 -1.58
C LYS A 12 -6.39 3.13 -1.41
N GLY A 13 -7.50 2.83 -2.08
CA GLY A 13 -8.75 3.58 -1.93
C GLY A 13 -8.72 4.99 -2.55
N LYS A 14 -7.92 5.21 -3.61
CA LYS A 14 -8.06 6.44 -4.41
C LYS A 14 -9.45 6.50 -5.03
N VAL A 15 -10.11 7.65 -4.91
CA VAL A 15 -11.47 7.92 -5.43
C VAL A 15 -11.53 7.86 -6.96
N LYS A 16 -10.38 8.00 -7.64
CA LYS A 16 -10.17 7.71 -9.08
C LYS A 16 -8.76 7.14 -9.28
N PRO A 17 -8.59 5.82 -9.48
CA PRO A 17 -7.37 5.28 -10.05
C PRO A 17 -7.29 5.77 -11.51
N GLY A 18 -6.21 6.43 -11.89
CA GLY A 18 -5.96 6.80 -13.30
C GLY A 18 -5.43 5.60 -14.08
N ASP A 19 -4.39 4.96 -13.51
CA ASP A 19 -3.66 3.85 -14.12
C ASP A 19 -3.72 2.64 -13.18
N ILE A 20 -3.89 1.43 -13.73
CA ILE A 20 -3.88 0.17 -12.99
C ILE A 20 -2.51 -0.46 -13.15
N ASP A 21 -1.75 -0.51 -12.05
CA ASP A 21 -0.43 -1.13 -12.00
C ASP A 21 -0.55 -2.67 -11.87
N LEU A 22 0.02 -3.38 -12.84
CA LEU A 22 -0.03 -4.83 -12.96
C LEU A 22 1.37 -5.42 -13.11
N ILE A 23 1.67 -6.45 -12.33
CA ILE A 23 2.85 -7.30 -12.52
C ILE A 23 2.38 -8.64 -13.08
N ALA A 24 2.83 -8.93 -14.30
CA ALA A 24 2.62 -10.23 -14.91
C ALA A 24 3.81 -11.12 -14.55
N LEU A 25 3.57 -12.13 -13.71
CA LEU A 25 4.60 -13.08 -13.30
C LEU A 25 4.70 -14.23 -14.29
N PHE A 26 5.92 -14.55 -14.71
CA PHE A 26 6.19 -15.62 -15.67
C PHE A 26 7.15 -16.66 -15.09
N ARG A 27 6.88 -17.94 -15.38
CA ARG A 27 7.85 -19.03 -15.24
C ARG A 27 8.63 -19.28 -16.54
N ASP A 28 8.12 -18.76 -17.64
CA ASP A 28 8.78 -18.82 -18.94
C ASP A 28 9.91 -17.79 -18.95
N HIS A 29 11.00 -18.10 -19.64
CA HIS A 29 12.16 -17.23 -19.84
C HIS A 29 12.26 -16.73 -21.30
N ASN A 30 11.37 -17.18 -22.20
CA ASN A 30 11.34 -16.71 -23.58
C ASN A 30 10.75 -15.29 -23.66
N ALA A 31 11.60 -14.32 -24.01
CA ALA A 31 11.26 -12.90 -24.06
C ALA A 31 10.15 -12.59 -25.07
N GLU A 32 10.21 -13.14 -26.29
CA GLU A 32 9.21 -12.89 -27.34
C GLU A 32 7.81 -13.32 -26.87
N ARG A 33 7.71 -14.52 -26.28
CA ARG A 33 6.43 -15.03 -25.77
C ARG A 33 5.91 -14.21 -24.59
N ILE A 34 6.79 -13.74 -23.71
CA ILE A 34 6.41 -12.85 -22.60
C ILE A 34 5.84 -11.55 -23.17
N GLU A 35 6.53 -10.93 -24.13
CA GLU A 35 6.10 -9.69 -24.78
C GLU A 35 4.75 -9.85 -25.49
N GLU A 36 4.55 -10.94 -26.22
CA GLU A 36 3.26 -11.25 -26.85
C GLU A 36 2.11 -11.33 -25.83
N ILE A 37 2.34 -11.95 -24.67
CA ILE A 37 1.32 -12.07 -23.62
C ILE A 37 1.05 -10.71 -22.99
N VAL A 38 2.09 -9.94 -22.68
CA VAL A 38 1.95 -8.58 -22.12
C VAL A 38 1.18 -7.67 -23.07
N TYR A 39 1.48 -7.73 -24.37
CA TYR A 39 0.76 -6.98 -25.40
C TYR A 39 -0.73 -7.33 -25.41
N LYS A 40 -1.07 -8.62 -25.35
CA LYS A 40 -2.47 -9.08 -25.29
C LYS A 40 -3.19 -8.54 -24.06
N ILE A 41 -2.56 -8.58 -22.88
CA ILE A 41 -3.16 -8.05 -21.64
C ILE A 41 -3.41 -6.54 -21.76
N ARG A 42 -2.46 -5.77 -22.28
CA ARG A 42 -2.62 -4.31 -22.47
C ARG A 42 -3.76 -4.00 -23.43
N LYS A 43 -3.82 -4.72 -24.56
CA LYS A 43 -4.88 -4.57 -25.55
C LYS A 43 -6.27 -4.90 -24.99
N GLU A 44 -6.39 -5.98 -24.22
CA GLU A 44 -7.65 -6.30 -23.51
C GLU A 44 -8.05 -5.19 -22.53
N GLY A 45 -7.08 -4.55 -21.88
CA GLY A 45 -7.30 -3.36 -21.05
C GLY A 45 -7.85 -2.17 -21.85
N GLU A 46 -7.23 -1.86 -22.99
CA GLU A 46 -7.65 -0.79 -23.89
C GLU A 46 -9.08 -1.01 -24.39
N ASP A 47 -9.43 -2.24 -24.78
CA ASP A 47 -10.77 -2.63 -25.23
C ASP A 47 -11.84 -2.42 -24.13
N LEU A 48 -11.41 -2.46 -22.86
CA LEU A 48 -12.24 -2.19 -21.67
C LEU A 48 -12.17 -0.72 -21.20
N ALA A 49 -11.50 0.16 -21.95
CA ALA A 49 -11.22 1.54 -21.56
C ALA A 49 -10.48 1.66 -20.21
N LEU A 50 -9.59 0.71 -19.93
CA LEU A 50 -8.70 0.69 -18.76
C LEU A 50 -7.28 1.04 -19.19
N ASP A 51 -6.65 1.98 -18.47
CA ASP A 51 -5.22 2.25 -18.62
C ASP A 51 -4.42 1.25 -17.76
N LEU A 52 -3.78 0.27 -18.41
CA LEU A 52 -3.05 -0.81 -17.75
C LEU A 52 -1.54 -0.63 -17.90
N HIS A 53 -0.85 -0.39 -16.79
CA HIS A 53 0.60 -0.46 -16.74
C HIS A 53 1.06 -1.87 -16.37
N VAL A 54 1.42 -2.67 -17.37
CA VAL A 54 1.83 -4.08 -17.17
C VAL A 54 3.35 -4.23 -17.22
N GLU A 55 3.96 -4.60 -16.11
CA GLU A 55 5.39 -4.93 -15.99
C GLU A 55 5.59 -6.46 -15.94
N PRO A 56 6.31 -7.07 -16.90
CA PRO A 56 6.62 -8.48 -16.85
C PRO A 56 7.78 -8.76 -15.90
N ILE A 57 7.63 -9.78 -15.04
CA ILE A 57 8.70 -10.26 -14.17
C ILE A 57 8.78 -11.79 -14.26
N VAL A 58 9.99 -12.31 -14.48
CA VAL A 58 10.24 -13.75 -14.35
C VAL A 58 10.40 -14.10 -12.87
N VAL A 59 9.75 -15.17 -12.41
CA VAL A 59 9.69 -15.55 -10.98
C VAL A 59 11.08 -15.66 -10.36
N ASP A 60 12.04 -16.20 -11.09
CA ASP A 60 13.41 -16.42 -10.59
C ASP A 60 14.16 -15.10 -10.33
N GLN A 61 13.72 -14.00 -10.98
CA GLN A 61 14.28 -12.65 -10.85
C GLN A 61 13.44 -11.77 -9.92
N MET A 62 12.34 -12.29 -9.37
CA MET A 62 11.37 -11.50 -8.60
C MET A 62 12.03 -10.82 -7.39
N PHE A 63 12.92 -11.53 -6.69
CA PHE A 63 13.58 -11.03 -5.48
C PHE A 63 14.59 -9.91 -5.76
N ASP A 64 15.07 -9.79 -7.01
CA ASP A 64 16.00 -8.73 -7.42
C ASP A 64 15.27 -7.42 -7.75
N GLN A 65 13.95 -7.47 -7.91
CA GLN A 65 13.15 -6.31 -8.27
C GLN A 65 12.85 -5.44 -7.06
N LYS A 66 13.05 -4.12 -7.20
CA LYS A 66 12.71 -3.13 -6.16
C LYS A 66 11.22 -3.14 -5.78
N VAL A 67 10.37 -3.63 -6.68
CA VAL A 67 8.92 -3.75 -6.47
C VAL A 67 8.55 -4.95 -5.59
N TYR A 68 9.45 -5.90 -5.36
CA TYR A 68 9.15 -7.11 -4.61
C TYR A 68 8.61 -6.85 -3.19
N PRO A 69 9.24 -6.01 -2.35
CA PRO A 69 8.68 -5.67 -1.03
C PRO A 69 7.30 -4.99 -1.14
N LEU A 70 7.06 -4.24 -2.22
CA LEU A 70 5.77 -3.61 -2.47
C LEU A 70 4.69 -4.65 -2.69
N LEU A 71 4.96 -5.65 -3.55
CA LEU A 71 4.04 -6.76 -3.81
C LEU A 71 3.70 -7.54 -2.54
N LEU A 72 4.68 -7.76 -1.66
CA LEU A 72 4.42 -8.40 -0.38
C LEU A 72 3.46 -7.57 0.49
N HIS A 73 3.57 -6.24 0.48
CA HIS A 73 2.73 -5.37 1.31
C HIS A 73 1.31 -5.21 0.77
N GLU A 74 1.15 -5.04 -0.54
CA GLU A 74 -0.13 -4.60 -1.13
C GLU A 74 -0.58 -5.42 -2.35
N GLY A 75 0.24 -6.35 -2.81
CA GLY A 75 -0.03 -7.15 -4.00
C GLY A 75 -1.25 -8.04 -3.83
N PHE A 76 -2.20 -7.93 -4.76
CA PHE A 76 -3.38 -8.78 -4.88
C PHE A 76 -3.19 -9.74 -6.04
N SER A 77 -3.13 -11.04 -5.76
CA SER A 77 -3.05 -12.08 -6.78
C SER A 77 -4.43 -12.28 -7.39
N ILE A 78 -4.55 -12.03 -8.70
CA ILE A 78 -5.79 -12.28 -9.44
C ILE A 78 -6.07 -13.79 -9.45
N ARG A 79 -5.04 -14.62 -9.67
CA ARG A 79 -5.20 -16.08 -9.73
C ARG A 79 -5.71 -16.67 -8.42
N CYS A 80 -5.24 -16.18 -7.28
CA CYS A 80 -5.65 -16.66 -5.96
C CYS A 80 -6.84 -15.89 -5.38
N SER A 81 -7.26 -14.80 -6.04
CA SER A 81 -8.29 -13.87 -5.55
C SER A 81 -8.03 -13.40 -4.11
N GLU A 82 -6.77 -13.18 -3.76
CA GLU A 82 -6.37 -12.84 -2.40
C GLU A 82 -5.08 -12.03 -2.36
N PHE A 83 -4.91 -11.21 -1.31
CA PHE A 83 -3.66 -10.49 -1.07
C PHE A 83 -2.52 -11.44 -0.69
N ILE A 84 -1.33 -11.18 -1.24
CA ILE A 84 -0.13 -12.00 -1.03
C ILE A 84 0.19 -12.14 0.47
N HIS A 85 0.09 -11.05 1.23
CA HIS A 85 0.35 -11.07 2.66
C HIS A 85 -0.57 -12.02 3.46
N LYS A 86 -1.81 -12.24 3.01
CA LYS A 86 -2.72 -13.20 3.65
C LYS A 86 -2.27 -14.62 3.41
N LYS A 87 -1.85 -14.95 2.18
CA LYS A 87 -1.29 -16.28 1.86
C LYS A 87 -0.03 -16.60 2.63
N LEU A 88 0.81 -15.59 2.84
CA LEU A 88 2.08 -15.71 3.57
C LEU A 88 1.92 -15.52 5.09
N ASN A 89 0.68 -15.39 5.58
CA ASN A 89 0.34 -15.26 7.00
C ASN A 89 1.12 -14.14 7.74
N PHE A 90 1.27 -12.97 7.10
CA PHE A 90 1.79 -11.78 7.77
C PHE A 90 0.86 -10.59 7.63
N GLN A 91 0.99 -9.67 8.57
CA GLN A 91 0.25 -8.42 8.60
C GLN A 91 1.14 -7.27 8.13
N PRO A 92 0.81 -6.63 6.99
CA PRO A 92 1.53 -5.46 6.51
C PRO A 92 1.07 -4.22 7.29
N LEU A 93 2.04 -3.55 7.92
CA LEU A 93 1.81 -2.39 8.78
C LEU A 93 2.68 -1.21 8.31
N VAL A 94 2.30 0.00 8.75
CA VAL A 94 3.09 1.22 8.58
C VAL A 94 3.34 1.82 9.94
N LEU A 95 4.61 1.97 10.29
CA LEU A 95 5.05 2.80 11.40
C LEU A 95 5.14 4.24 10.91
N VAL A 96 4.35 5.11 11.53
CA VAL A 96 4.39 6.55 11.28
C VAL A 96 5.02 7.23 12.48
N THR A 97 6.11 7.94 12.25
CA THR A 97 6.75 8.79 13.27
C THR A 97 6.55 10.24 12.90
N TYR A 98 6.19 11.08 13.87
CA TYR A 98 5.81 12.46 13.59
C TYR A 98 6.27 13.43 14.68
N LEU A 99 6.46 14.68 14.26
CA LEU A 99 6.92 15.76 15.13
C LEU A 99 5.91 16.90 15.14
N LEU A 100 5.58 17.37 16.34
CA LEU A 100 4.73 18.56 16.53
C LEU A 100 5.58 19.81 16.79
N ALA A 101 6.82 19.83 16.30
CA ALA A 101 7.72 20.98 16.39
C ALA A 101 7.09 22.19 15.67
N GLY A 102 7.23 23.38 16.24
CA GLY A 102 6.63 24.61 15.69
C GLY A 102 5.12 24.76 15.88
N LYS A 103 4.41 23.76 16.40
CA LYS A 103 2.97 23.88 16.74
C LYS A 103 2.77 24.49 18.13
N SER A 104 1.74 25.32 18.28
CA SER A 104 1.36 25.89 19.57
C SER A 104 0.87 24.79 20.54
N LEU A 105 0.81 25.10 21.84
CA LEU A 105 0.26 24.16 22.83
C LEU A 105 -1.19 23.79 22.50
N SER A 106 -2.00 24.77 22.10
CA SER A 106 -3.39 24.57 21.69
C SER A 106 -3.49 23.63 20.48
N ASP A 107 -2.64 23.83 19.46
CA ASP A 107 -2.65 22.98 18.25
C ASP A 107 -2.21 21.55 18.55
N LYS A 108 -1.20 21.38 19.43
CA LYS A 108 -0.76 20.06 19.88
C LYS A 108 -1.89 19.29 20.57
N VAL A 109 -2.66 19.95 21.42
CA VAL A 109 -3.81 19.36 22.11
C VAL A 109 -4.90 19.01 21.09
N ARG A 110 -5.26 19.93 20.19
CA ARG A 110 -6.27 19.70 19.15
C ARG A 110 -5.90 18.54 18.24
N PHE A 111 -4.64 18.48 17.79
CA PHE A 111 -4.13 17.38 16.98
C PHE A 111 -4.22 16.05 17.75
N SER A 112 -3.79 16.03 19.02
CA SER A 112 -3.86 14.83 19.85
C SER A 112 -5.30 14.34 20.00
N TYR A 113 -6.27 15.23 20.18
CA TYR A 113 -7.68 14.86 20.25
C TYR A 113 -8.23 14.35 18.92
N ALA A 114 -7.83 14.93 17.80
CA ALA A 114 -8.24 14.45 16.49
C ALA A 114 -7.67 13.05 16.18
N LEU A 115 -6.38 12.82 16.53
CA LEU A 115 -5.71 11.56 16.27
C LEU A 115 -6.16 10.45 17.24
N TYR A 116 -6.13 10.71 18.55
CA TYR A 116 -6.35 9.68 19.57
C TYR A 116 -7.77 9.67 20.16
N GLY A 117 -8.50 10.78 20.03
CA GLY A 117 -9.76 11.01 20.73
C GLY A 117 -9.54 11.60 22.13
N ARG A 118 -10.63 11.99 22.78
CA ARG A 118 -10.63 12.37 24.22
C ARG A 118 -10.58 11.14 25.13
N VAL A 119 -11.20 10.04 24.67
CA VAL A 119 -11.16 8.70 25.28
C VAL A 119 -10.42 7.79 24.30
N ARG A 120 -9.60 6.86 24.82
CA ARG A 120 -8.83 5.92 23.98
C ARG A 120 -9.75 5.24 22.95
N GLY A 121 -9.43 5.40 21.67
CA GLY A 121 -10.14 4.75 20.57
C GLY A 121 -11.19 5.60 19.84
N GLY A 122 -11.49 6.82 20.32
CA GLY A 122 -12.48 7.70 19.65
C GLY A 122 -11.93 8.55 18.49
N GLY A 123 -10.62 8.73 18.41
CA GLY A 123 -9.97 9.51 17.36
C GLY A 123 -9.80 8.74 16.05
N LEU A 124 -9.18 9.39 15.06
CA LEU A 124 -8.87 8.77 13.77
C LEU A 124 -8.16 7.42 13.95
N LEU A 125 -7.19 7.34 14.87
CA LEU A 125 -6.39 6.14 15.07
C LEU A 125 -7.25 4.92 15.44
N GLY A 126 -8.27 5.10 16.28
CA GLY A 126 -9.19 4.02 16.62
C GLY A 126 -10.07 3.60 15.44
N LYS A 127 -10.54 4.57 14.64
CA LYS A 127 -11.37 4.32 13.44
C LYS A 127 -10.65 3.53 12.36
N ILE A 128 -9.33 3.70 12.25
CA ILE A 128 -8.50 3.01 11.26
C ILE A 128 -7.83 1.74 11.82
N HIS A 129 -8.25 1.29 13.01
CA HIS A 129 -7.65 0.15 13.72
C HIS A 129 -6.13 0.26 13.88
N GLY A 130 -5.65 1.47 14.11
CA GLY A 130 -4.25 1.75 14.41
C GLY A 130 -3.96 1.67 15.91
N GLU A 131 -2.67 1.56 16.22
CA GLU A 131 -2.15 1.44 17.57
C GLU A 131 -1.14 2.56 17.86
N ARG A 132 -1.13 3.05 19.10
CA ARG A 132 -0.08 3.97 19.55
C ARG A 132 1.07 3.14 20.13
N VAL A 133 2.22 3.20 19.48
CA VAL A 133 3.43 2.48 19.91
C VAL A 133 4.43 3.35 20.68
N GLY A 134 4.22 4.67 20.71
CA GLY A 134 5.09 5.58 21.44
C GLY A 134 4.62 7.03 21.46
N LYS A 135 5.48 7.92 21.96
CA LYS A 135 5.27 9.37 21.85
C LYS A 135 5.65 9.80 20.42
N GLY A 136 4.69 10.33 19.67
CA GLY A 136 4.95 10.73 18.28
C GLY A 136 5.08 9.54 17.33
N SER A 137 4.55 8.37 17.70
CA SER A 137 4.68 7.15 16.88
C SER A 137 3.41 6.32 16.95
N ILE A 138 2.91 5.93 15.78
CA ILE A 138 1.71 5.10 15.62
C ILE A 138 2.00 3.99 14.61
N LEU A 139 1.31 2.88 14.77
CA LEU A 139 1.32 1.74 13.86
C LEU A 139 -0.07 1.61 13.24
N ILE A 140 -0.16 1.48 11.92
CA ILE A 140 -1.44 1.37 11.23
C ILE A 140 -1.41 0.24 10.20
N PRO A 141 -2.56 -0.35 9.85
CA PRO A 141 -2.66 -1.22 8.68
C PRO A 141 -2.21 -0.50 7.39
N ILE A 142 -1.50 -1.18 6.49
CA ILE A 142 -1.05 -0.60 5.21
C ILE A 142 -2.21 -0.01 4.39
N ALA A 143 -3.39 -0.62 4.47
CA ALA A 143 -4.60 -0.15 3.79
C ALA A 143 -5.03 1.26 4.22
N GLN A 144 -4.56 1.74 5.38
CA GLN A 144 -4.91 3.03 5.96
C GLN A 144 -3.82 4.09 5.75
N GLN A 145 -2.77 3.76 4.97
CA GLN A 145 -1.63 4.64 4.71
C GLN A 145 -2.05 5.96 4.05
N GLU A 146 -2.94 5.95 3.06
CA GLU A 146 -3.37 7.19 2.40
C GLU A 146 -4.27 8.04 3.31
N THR A 147 -5.13 7.40 4.12
CA THR A 147 -5.95 8.09 5.12
C THR A 147 -5.08 8.83 6.13
N ILE A 148 -4.00 8.20 6.62
CA ILE A 148 -3.09 8.85 7.56
C ILE A 148 -2.30 9.98 6.88
N ARG A 149 -1.79 9.78 5.67
CA ARG A 149 -1.08 10.81 4.90
C ARG A 149 -1.93 12.05 4.72
N PHE A 150 -3.19 11.86 4.30
CA PHE A 150 -4.13 12.95 4.13
C PHE A 150 -4.35 13.69 5.45
N PHE A 151 -4.59 12.97 6.55
CA PHE A 151 -4.75 13.57 7.86
C PHE A 151 -3.52 14.41 8.26
N PHE A 152 -2.31 13.86 8.19
CA PHE A 152 -1.09 14.59 8.54
C PHE A 152 -0.85 15.82 7.65
N LYS A 153 -1.20 15.73 6.36
CA LYS A 153 -1.16 16.86 5.41
C LYS A 153 -2.13 17.97 5.81
N GLN A 154 -3.38 17.65 6.15
CA GLN A 154 -4.37 18.65 6.59
C GLN A 154 -3.93 19.40 7.85
N TRP A 155 -3.21 18.73 8.75
CA TRP A 155 -2.67 19.35 9.96
C TRP A 155 -1.32 20.05 9.76
N GLY A 156 -0.72 19.93 8.57
CA GLY A 156 0.62 20.42 8.28
C GLY A 156 1.66 19.86 9.25
N ILE A 157 1.67 18.54 9.44
CA ILE A 157 2.58 17.84 10.33
C ILE A 157 3.58 17.01 9.53
N ASN A 158 4.84 17.26 9.80
CA ASN A 158 5.95 16.47 9.27
C ASN A 158 5.94 15.08 9.90
N HIS A 159 6.01 14.08 9.04
CA HIS A 159 6.02 12.68 9.43
C HIS A 159 6.95 11.88 8.52
N LYS A 160 7.42 10.74 9.03
CA LYS A 160 8.13 9.71 8.28
C LYS A 160 7.33 8.42 8.39
N GLU A 161 7.40 7.61 7.33
CA GLU A 161 6.73 6.32 7.24
C GLU A 161 7.74 5.22 6.99
N GLN A 162 7.56 4.10 7.67
CA GLN A 162 8.31 2.88 7.45
C GLN A 162 7.31 1.73 7.35
N ARG A 163 7.40 0.94 6.28
CA ARG A 163 6.56 -0.24 6.12
C ARG A 163 7.20 -1.42 6.86
N LEU A 164 6.38 -2.23 7.52
CA LEU A 164 6.81 -3.32 8.39
C LEU A 164 5.96 -4.57 8.10
N PHE A 165 6.59 -5.73 8.20
CA PHE A 165 5.92 -7.03 8.18
C PHE A 165 5.87 -7.58 9.60
N LEU A 166 4.65 -7.85 10.10
CA LEU A 166 4.47 -8.53 11.37
C LEU A 166 4.02 -9.97 11.10
N PHE A 167 4.87 -10.92 11.45
CA PHE A 167 4.54 -12.35 11.41
C PHE A 167 3.68 -12.70 12.61
N ARG A 168 2.66 -13.54 12.40
CA ARG A 168 1.80 -14.08 13.45
C ARG A 168 1.89 -15.59 13.48
#